data_AF-A0A401HVV0-F1
#
_entry.id   AF-A0A401HVV0-F1
#
_cell.length_a   1.000
_cell.length_b   1.000
_cell.length_c   1.000
_cell.angle_alpha   90.00
_cell.angle_beta   90.00
_cell.angle_gamma   90.00
#
_symmetry.space_group_name_H-M   'P 1'
#
loop_
_entity.id
_entity.type
_entity.pdbx_description
1 polymer ?
#
loop_
_entity_poly.entity_id
_entity_poly.type
_entity_poly.pdbx_seq_one_letter_code
_entity_poly.pdbx_strand_id
1 'polypeptide(L)'
;MYQLIAYELIIAHTNETEYKSFISNKKNEALQSRMIVMPIPYNLKVSEEEKIYSKLILQSDMKHIHIAPHSLRSAAIFSILTRLKDSKKQGMDPVKKMRMYDGEEVEGFKDADLKEMQNEYTDEGMSGIDPRYVINRISSALIKQDLQCINALDVLRALKDGLDQHPSITKEEREKYLNFISVARKEYDNLAKKEVQKAFVYSFEESARTLFENYLDNIEAFCNWSKIKDLLTGEEMDPDERLMRSIEEQIGISENAKKAFREEILIRISSYSRKGKRFDYASHDRLREAIEKKLFTDLKDIVKITTSTKTPDELQLKRINEVTKRLMDEHGYCPVCANELLRYVGSLLNR
;
A
#
# COMPACT_ATOMS: atom_id res chain seq x y z
N MET A 1 -13.82 -25.17 59.40
CA MET A 1 -12.94 -24.99 58.23
C MET A 1 -13.79 -25.21 57.00
N TYR A 2 -14.36 -24.15 56.42
CA TYR A 2 -15.17 -24.25 55.20
C TYR A 2 -14.30 -23.88 54.02
N GLN A 3 -13.87 -24.88 53.27
CA GLN A 3 -13.17 -24.69 52.01
C GLN A 3 -14.23 -24.62 50.92
N LEU A 4 -14.65 -23.41 50.56
CA LEU A 4 -15.40 -23.17 49.33
C LEU A 4 -14.40 -23.29 48.18
N ILE A 5 -14.37 -24.45 47.54
CA ILE A 5 -13.69 -24.61 46.25
C ILE A 5 -14.75 -24.38 45.17
N ALA A 6 -14.97 -23.11 44.83
CA ALA A 6 -15.66 -22.76 43.60
C ALA A 6 -14.62 -22.71 42.48
N TYR A 7 -14.67 -23.66 41.55
CA TYR A 7 -13.90 -23.62 40.31
C TYR A 7 -14.63 -22.74 39.29
N GLU A 8 -14.74 -21.45 39.58
CA GLU A 8 -15.30 -20.47 38.65
C GLU A 8 -14.16 -19.77 37.90
N LEU A 9 -14.17 -19.88 36.57
CA LEU A 9 -13.29 -19.11 35.70
C LEU A 9 -13.98 -17.80 35.33
N ILE A 10 -13.45 -16.68 35.83
CA ILE A 10 -13.91 -15.34 35.46
C ILE A 10 -13.02 -14.82 34.34
N ILE A 11 -13.63 -14.48 33.20
CA ILE A 11 -12.95 -13.80 32.10
C ILE A 11 -13.36 -12.33 32.12
N ALA A 12 -12.39 -11.43 32.29
CA ALA A 12 -12.59 -10.00 32.30
C ALA A 12 -11.57 -9.31 31.38
N HIS A 13 -11.93 -8.12 30.90
CA HIS A 13 -11.03 -7.24 30.15
C HIS A 13 -10.90 -5.92 30.91
N THR A 14 -9.73 -5.30 30.83
CA THR A 14 -9.44 -3.97 31.41
C THR A 14 -8.35 -3.31 30.57
N ASN A 15 -8.16 -2.00 30.72
CA ASN A 15 -7.02 -1.32 30.12
C ASN A 15 -5.77 -1.46 30.99
N GLU A 16 -4.59 -1.19 30.42
CA GLU A 16 -3.32 -1.38 31.12
C GLU A 16 -3.17 -0.44 32.32
N THR A 17 -3.71 0.78 32.24
CA THR A 17 -3.63 1.77 33.32
C THR A 17 -4.40 1.31 34.56
N GLU A 18 -5.66 0.89 34.38
CA GLU A 18 -6.50 0.32 35.44
C GLU A 18 -5.87 -0.94 36.02
N TYR A 19 -5.34 -1.82 35.17
CA TYR A 19 -4.66 -3.02 35.63
C TYR A 19 -3.44 -2.69 36.50
N LYS A 20 -2.58 -1.75 36.08
CA LYS A 20 -1.43 -1.28 36.88
C LYS A 20 -1.89 -0.68 38.21
N SER A 21 -2.94 0.14 38.22
CA SER A 21 -3.53 0.66 39.45
C SER A 21 -4.06 -0.45 40.36
N PHE A 22 -4.75 -1.45 39.79
CA PHE A 22 -5.30 -2.59 40.53
C PHE A 22 -4.20 -3.43 41.19
N ILE A 23 -3.11 -3.73 40.47
CA ILE A 23 -1.97 -4.51 41.00
C ILE A 23 -1.18 -3.71 42.04
N SER A 24 -1.06 -2.39 41.90
CA SER A 24 -0.35 -1.55 42.87
C SER A 24 -1.04 -1.48 44.25
N ASN A 25 -2.34 -1.81 44.31
CA ASN A 25 -3.10 -1.78 45.53
C ASN A 25 -2.92 -3.08 46.33
N LYS A 26 -2.23 -2.99 47.48
CA LYS A 26 -1.97 -4.12 48.39
C LYS A 26 -3.24 -4.86 48.84
N LYS A 27 -4.41 -4.20 48.88
CA LYS A 27 -5.68 -4.87 49.22
C LYS A 27 -6.06 -5.98 48.24
N ASN A 28 -5.53 -5.93 47.01
CA ASN A 28 -5.84 -6.87 45.95
C ASN A 28 -4.84 -8.03 45.85
N GLU A 29 -3.82 -8.10 46.70
CA GLU A 29 -2.72 -9.07 46.62
C GLU A 29 -3.21 -10.53 46.58
N ALA A 30 -4.26 -10.85 47.34
CA ALA A 30 -4.87 -12.18 47.35
C ALA A 30 -5.49 -12.59 46.00
N LEU A 31 -5.89 -11.63 45.17
CA LEU A 31 -6.42 -11.89 43.82
C LEU A 31 -5.30 -12.08 42.80
N GLN A 32 -4.17 -11.40 42.97
CA GLN A 32 -3.06 -11.42 42.02
C GLN A 32 -2.50 -12.85 41.82
N SER A 33 -2.35 -13.61 42.90
CA SER A 33 -1.86 -14.99 42.84
C SER A 33 -2.81 -15.98 42.14
N ARG A 34 -4.03 -15.54 41.81
CA ARG A 34 -5.08 -16.34 41.16
C ARG A 34 -5.46 -15.82 39.78
N MET A 35 -4.75 -14.84 39.26
CA MET A 35 -4.99 -14.24 37.95
C MET A 35 -3.96 -14.71 36.94
N ILE A 36 -4.43 -15.04 35.74
CA ILE A 36 -3.58 -15.20 34.55
C ILE A 36 -3.84 -13.99 33.67
N VAL A 37 -2.80 -13.21 33.41
CA VAL A 37 -2.91 -11.97 32.63
C VAL A 37 -2.41 -12.26 31.23
N MET A 38 -3.28 -12.08 30.25
CA MET A 38 -2.94 -12.22 28.83
C MET A 38 -2.91 -10.83 28.21
N PRO A 39 -1.72 -10.30 27.83
CA PRO A 39 -1.64 -9.03 27.12
C PRO A 39 -2.28 -9.19 25.74
N ILE A 40 -3.19 -8.28 25.38
CA ILE A 40 -3.83 -8.23 24.07
C ILE A 40 -3.35 -6.95 23.38
N PRO A 41 -2.28 -6.99 22.57
CA PRO A 41 -1.80 -5.82 21.85
C PRO A 41 -2.76 -5.42 20.74
N TYR A 42 -2.64 -4.19 20.28
CA TYR A 42 -3.26 -3.75 19.04
C TYR A 42 -2.72 -4.53 17.84
N ASN A 43 -3.55 -4.60 16.80
CA ASN A 43 -3.15 -5.14 15.52
C ASN A 43 -2.00 -4.32 14.92
N LEU A 44 -1.03 -5.03 14.31
CA LEU A 44 0.19 -4.48 13.70
C LEU A 44 0.22 -4.65 12.17
N LYS A 45 -0.88 -5.14 11.56
CA LYS A 45 -1.01 -5.34 10.12
C LYS A 45 -1.94 -4.30 9.50
N VAL A 46 -1.48 -3.57 8.48
CA VAL A 46 -2.26 -2.51 7.82
C VAL A 46 -3.55 -3.09 7.21
N SER A 47 -3.43 -4.23 6.52
CA SER A 47 -4.55 -4.92 5.87
C SER A 47 -5.65 -5.35 6.85
N GLU A 48 -5.29 -5.80 8.04
CA GLU A 48 -6.26 -6.17 9.08
C GLU A 48 -6.86 -4.95 9.77
N GLU A 49 -6.10 -3.86 9.92
CA GLU A 49 -6.60 -2.62 10.52
C GLU A 49 -7.63 -1.95 9.63
N GLU A 50 -7.41 -1.97 8.32
CA GLU A 50 -8.38 -1.49 7.33
C GLU A 50 -9.73 -2.22 7.45
N LYS A 51 -9.71 -3.54 7.70
CA LYS A 51 -10.93 -4.33 7.96
C LYS A 51 -11.62 -3.92 9.26
N ILE A 52 -10.85 -3.60 10.30
CA ILE A 52 -11.39 -3.09 11.58
C ILE A 52 -12.14 -1.78 11.32
N TYR A 53 -11.54 -0.83 10.61
CA TYR A 53 -12.21 0.44 10.30
C TYR A 53 -13.45 0.23 9.44
N SER A 54 -13.35 -0.63 8.43
CA SER A 54 -14.48 -0.97 7.56
C SER A 54 -15.65 -1.53 8.38
N LYS A 55 -15.38 -2.47 9.30
CA LYS A 55 -16.38 -3.03 10.22
C LYS A 55 -17.01 -1.97 11.12
N LEU A 56 -16.21 -1.09 11.71
CA LEU A 56 -16.70 -0.06 12.62
C LEU A 56 -17.58 0.97 11.89
N ILE A 57 -17.20 1.36 10.68
CA ILE A 57 -18.02 2.27 9.86
C ILE A 57 -19.33 1.59 9.47
N LEU A 58 -19.30 0.32 9.07
CA LEU A 58 -20.50 -0.50 8.83
C LEU A 58 -21.34 -0.74 10.09
N GLN A 59 -20.89 -0.37 11.28
CA GLN A 59 -21.69 -0.44 12.52
C GLN A 59 -22.16 0.95 12.98
N SER A 60 -21.68 2.01 12.34
CA SER A 60 -22.04 3.40 12.63
C SER A 60 -23.15 3.91 11.72
N ASP A 61 -23.62 5.14 11.97
CA ASP A 61 -24.60 5.84 11.13
C ASP A 61 -24.00 6.33 9.80
N MET A 62 -22.70 6.14 9.57
CA MET A 62 -21.97 6.62 8.39
C MET A 62 -22.07 5.70 7.16
N LYS A 63 -22.91 4.64 7.20
CA LYS A 63 -23.06 3.66 6.10
C LYS A 63 -23.41 4.26 4.74
N HIS A 64 -24.09 5.39 4.75
CA HIS A 64 -24.58 6.07 3.56
C HIS A 64 -23.52 6.92 2.87
N ILE A 65 -22.35 7.10 3.51
CA ILE A 65 -21.28 7.96 3.02
C ILE A 65 -20.31 7.12 2.21
N HIS A 66 -19.96 7.61 1.02
CA HIS A 66 -18.98 6.95 0.18
C HIS A 66 -17.56 7.17 0.73
N ILE A 67 -16.84 6.09 1.01
CA ILE A 67 -15.43 6.16 1.40
C ILE A 67 -14.60 5.80 0.18
N ALA A 68 -13.81 6.75 -0.29
CA ALA A 68 -12.96 6.51 -1.45
C ALA A 68 -11.95 5.38 -1.13
N PRO A 69 -11.62 4.54 -2.11
CA PRO A 69 -10.55 3.55 -1.99
C PRO A 69 -9.25 4.12 -1.40
N HIS A 70 -8.51 3.28 -0.68
CA HIS A 70 -7.27 3.62 0.05
C HIS A 70 -7.41 4.65 1.18
N SER A 71 -8.60 5.19 1.45
CA SER A 71 -8.81 6.15 2.55
C SER A 71 -8.60 5.49 3.91
N LEU A 72 -9.21 4.33 4.12
CA LEU A 72 -9.05 3.56 5.36
C LEU A 72 -7.66 2.97 5.47
N ARG A 73 -7.08 2.49 4.35
CA ARG A 73 -5.68 2.06 4.30
C ARG A 73 -4.71 3.15 4.73
N SER A 74 -4.92 4.40 4.31
CA SER A 74 -4.07 5.54 4.69
C SER A 74 -4.16 5.84 6.19
N ALA A 75 -5.35 5.75 6.78
CA ALA A 75 -5.52 5.84 8.23
C ALA A 75 -4.87 4.67 8.96
N ALA A 76 -4.96 3.46 8.41
CA ALA A 76 -4.37 2.25 8.98
C ALA A 76 -2.85 2.36 9.01
N ILE A 77 -2.21 2.79 7.92
CA ILE A 77 -0.76 3.04 7.87
C ILE A 77 -0.36 3.98 9.01
N PHE A 78 -1.06 5.11 9.19
CA PHE A 78 -0.80 6.01 10.29
C PHE A 78 -0.89 5.31 11.65
N SER A 79 -2.00 4.64 11.95
CA SER A 79 -2.20 3.94 13.22
C SER A 79 -1.14 2.89 13.51
N ILE A 80 -0.80 2.07 12.52
CA ILE A 80 0.21 1.01 12.69
C ILE A 80 1.58 1.63 12.97
N LEU A 81 1.97 2.69 12.27
CA LEU A 81 3.22 3.39 12.56
C LEU A 81 3.28 3.94 14.00
N THR A 82 2.15 4.35 14.58
CA THR A 82 2.12 4.78 16.00
C THR A 82 2.31 3.64 17.00
N ARG A 83 2.06 2.39 16.60
CA ARG A 83 2.07 1.19 17.45
C ARG A 83 3.38 0.40 17.35
N LEU A 84 4.10 0.56 16.24
CA LEU A 84 5.37 -0.10 16.00
C LEU A 84 6.49 0.54 16.83
N LYS A 85 7.35 -0.31 17.38
CA LYS A 85 8.60 0.10 18.01
C LYS A 85 9.74 0.11 17.00
N ASP A 86 10.63 1.09 17.12
CA ASP A 86 11.81 1.20 16.29
C ASP A 86 12.68 -0.05 16.47
N SER A 87 13.05 -0.72 15.38
CA SER A 87 13.89 -1.93 15.46
C SER A 87 15.36 -1.58 15.64
N LYS A 88 16.09 -2.41 16.36
CA LYS A 88 17.56 -2.32 16.47
C LYS A 88 18.28 -2.78 15.19
N LYS A 89 17.58 -3.36 14.21
CA LYS A 89 18.18 -3.81 12.95
C LYS A 89 18.62 -2.64 12.07
N GLN A 90 19.85 -2.72 11.58
CA GLN A 90 20.41 -1.69 10.70
C GLN A 90 19.67 -1.66 9.35
N GLY A 91 19.30 -0.46 8.91
CA GLY A 91 18.58 -0.25 7.64
C GLY A 91 17.08 -0.58 7.65
N MET A 92 16.53 -0.95 8.82
CA MET A 92 15.11 -1.17 9.04
C MET A 92 14.42 0.13 9.47
N ASP A 93 13.67 0.74 8.55
CA ASP A 93 12.83 1.89 8.87
C ASP A 93 11.41 1.43 9.27
N PRO A 94 10.60 2.31 9.90
CA PRO A 94 9.25 1.96 10.32
C PRO A 94 8.32 1.51 9.18
N VAL A 95 8.52 2.01 7.94
CA VAL A 95 7.70 1.66 6.78
C VAL A 95 8.04 0.25 6.29
N LYS A 96 9.33 -0.09 6.20
CA LYS A 96 9.79 -1.45 5.89
C LYS A 96 9.29 -2.45 6.93
N LYS A 97 9.39 -2.10 8.22
CA LYS A 97 8.88 -2.95 9.31
C LYS A 97 7.37 -3.17 9.16
N MET A 98 6.61 -2.11 8.94
CA MET A 98 5.16 -2.17 8.70
C MET A 98 4.81 -3.08 7.51
N ARG A 99 5.51 -2.94 6.37
CA ARG A 99 5.32 -3.77 5.18
C ARG A 99 5.62 -5.25 5.44
N MET A 100 6.73 -5.56 6.12
CA MET A 100 7.04 -6.95 6.50
C MET A 100 5.99 -7.55 7.44
N TYR A 101 5.47 -6.77 8.39
CA TYR A 101 4.40 -7.22 9.28
C TYR A 101 3.09 -7.48 8.52
N ASP A 102 2.80 -6.69 7.49
CA ASP A 102 1.66 -6.89 6.58
C ASP A 102 1.86 -8.04 5.59
N GLY A 103 3.04 -8.68 5.59
CA GLY A 103 3.38 -9.84 4.74
C GLY A 103 3.96 -9.47 3.38
N GLU A 104 4.36 -8.22 3.17
CA GLU A 104 5.04 -7.79 1.94
C GLU A 104 6.52 -8.18 1.97
N GLU A 105 7.05 -8.59 0.81
CA GLU A 105 8.48 -8.82 0.64
C GLU A 105 9.24 -7.48 0.63
N VAL A 106 10.26 -7.38 1.47
CA VAL A 106 11.12 -6.20 1.55
C VAL A 106 12.55 -6.57 1.19
N GLU A 107 13.10 -5.90 0.19
CA GLU A 107 14.44 -6.14 -0.32
C GLU A 107 15.49 -6.08 0.81
N GLY A 108 16.36 -7.09 0.86
CA GLY A 108 17.42 -7.21 1.86
C GLY A 108 17.01 -7.91 3.16
N PHE A 109 15.74 -8.29 3.33
CA PHE A 109 15.25 -8.97 4.53
C PHE A 109 14.54 -10.28 4.20
N LYS A 110 14.59 -11.24 5.12
CA LYS A 110 14.00 -12.58 5.01
C LYS A 110 12.97 -12.82 6.11
N ASP A 111 12.17 -13.88 5.98
CA ASP A 111 11.19 -14.28 7.00
C ASP A 111 11.79 -14.55 8.39
N ALA A 112 13.05 -14.99 8.43
CA ALA A 112 13.77 -15.14 9.69
C ALA A 112 13.94 -13.80 10.40
N ASP A 113 14.15 -12.71 9.63
CA ASP A 113 14.28 -11.37 10.18
C ASP A 113 12.98 -10.87 10.79
N LEU A 114 11.83 -11.21 10.19
CA LEU A 114 10.51 -10.89 10.73
C LEU A 114 10.29 -11.52 12.11
N LYS A 115 10.61 -12.81 12.27
CA LYS A 115 10.46 -13.52 13.55
C LYS A 115 11.36 -12.93 14.63
N GLU A 116 12.57 -12.52 14.27
CA GLU A 116 13.47 -11.86 15.23
C GLU A 116 12.88 -10.51 15.70
N MET A 117 12.37 -9.69 14.78
CA MET A 117 11.74 -8.41 15.12
C MET A 117 10.50 -8.59 16.00
N GLN A 118 9.69 -9.62 15.75
CA GLN A 118 8.50 -9.91 16.57
C GLN A 118 8.85 -10.32 18.01
N ASN A 119 10.03 -10.89 18.22
CA ASN A 119 10.52 -11.28 19.54
C ASN A 119 11.37 -10.17 20.22
N GLU A 120 11.62 -9.06 19.51
CA GLU A 120 12.46 -7.95 20.01
C GLU A 120 11.80 -7.21 21.18
N TYR A 121 10.48 -7.08 21.12
CA TYR A 121 9.66 -6.34 22.08
C TYR A 121 8.41 -7.14 22.45
N THR A 122 8.32 -7.56 23.71
CA THR A 122 7.17 -8.31 24.22
C THR A 122 5.90 -7.46 24.37
N ASP A 123 6.05 -6.14 24.40
CA ASP A 123 5.00 -5.14 24.58
C ASP A 123 4.76 -4.31 23.31
N GLU A 124 5.20 -4.77 22.13
CA GLU A 124 4.90 -4.09 20.87
C GLU A 124 3.40 -4.12 20.56
N GLY A 125 2.86 -2.98 20.13
CA GLY A 125 1.42 -2.82 19.94
C GLY A 125 0.60 -2.61 21.22
N MET A 126 1.21 -2.56 22.40
CA MET A 126 0.50 -2.22 23.65
C MET A 126 0.22 -0.71 23.80
N SER A 127 0.85 0.13 22.97
CA SER A 127 0.66 1.58 22.93
C SER A 127 0.42 2.07 21.50
N GLY A 128 0.08 3.36 21.37
CA GLY A 128 -0.24 4.00 20.09
C GLY A 128 -1.72 4.34 19.96
N ILE A 129 -2.10 4.79 18.77
CA ILE A 129 -3.46 5.24 18.46
C ILE A 129 -4.41 4.06 18.42
N ASP A 130 -5.50 4.14 19.19
CA ASP A 130 -6.55 3.13 19.20
C ASP A 130 -7.52 3.31 18.03
N PRO A 131 -8.23 2.24 17.59
CA PRO A 131 -9.16 2.32 16.48
C PRO A 131 -10.30 3.33 16.67
N ARG A 132 -10.78 3.56 17.90
CA ARG A 132 -11.90 4.46 18.16
C ARG A 132 -11.51 5.91 17.93
N TYR A 133 -10.27 6.29 18.28
CA TYR A 133 -9.75 7.60 17.93
C TYR A 133 -9.92 7.88 16.43
N VAL A 134 -9.44 6.98 15.57
CA VAL A 134 -9.51 7.12 14.11
C VAL A 134 -10.95 7.28 13.63
N ILE A 135 -11.85 6.39 14.07
CA ILE A 135 -13.27 6.46 13.69
C ILE A 135 -13.93 7.75 14.17
N ASN A 136 -13.61 8.21 15.37
CA ASN A 136 -14.14 9.47 15.89
C ASN A 136 -13.66 10.67 15.06
N ARG A 137 -12.41 10.64 14.56
CA ARG A 137 -11.88 11.69 13.68
C ARG A 137 -12.54 11.66 12.31
N ILE A 138 -12.71 10.48 11.71
CA ILE A 138 -13.45 10.31 10.45
C ILE A 138 -14.90 10.83 10.61
N SER A 139 -15.59 10.42 11.67
CA SER A 139 -16.96 10.85 11.97
C SER A 139 -17.05 12.37 12.13
N SER A 140 -16.09 12.98 12.84
CA SER A 140 -16.05 14.43 13.06
C SER A 140 -15.84 15.19 11.74
N ALA A 141 -15.02 14.68 10.82
CA ALA A 141 -14.78 15.30 9.52
C ALA A 141 -16.04 15.31 8.66
N LEU A 142 -16.78 14.21 8.66
CA LEU A 142 -18.02 14.06 7.90
C LEU A 142 -19.10 15.02 8.39
N ILE A 143 -19.29 15.13 9.72
CA ILE A 143 -20.28 16.04 10.32
C ILE A 143 -19.94 17.51 10.02
N LYS A 144 -18.65 17.88 10.08
CA LYS A 144 -18.24 19.29 9.90
C LYS A 144 -18.46 19.83 8.49
N GLN A 145 -18.47 18.96 7.50
CA GLN A 145 -18.40 19.34 6.08
C GLN A 145 -19.63 18.91 5.27
N ASP A 146 -20.63 18.27 5.90
CA ASP A 146 -21.84 17.76 5.26
C ASP A 146 -21.53 16.99 3.95
N LEU A 147 -20.50 16.15 4.02
CA LEU A 147 -19.95 15.48 2.83
C LEU A 147 -20.70 14.18 2.54
N GLN A 148 -21.01 13.98 1.25
CA GLN A 148 -21.52 12.70 0.74
C GLN A 148 -20.43 11.65 0.52
N CYS A 149 -19.16 12.07 0.50
CA CYS A 149 -18.02 11.20 0.32
C CYS A 149 -16.77 11.73 1.05
N ILE A 150 -15.85 10.83 1.39
CA ILE A 150 -14.58 11.19 2.02
C ILE A 150 -13.41 10.47 1.35
N ASN A 151 -12.32 11.20 1.12
CA ASN A 151 -11.09 10.68 0.53
C ASN A 151 -9.96 10.54 1.56
N ALA A 152 -8.84 9.93 1.15
CA ALA A 152 -7.69 9.70 2.03
C ALA A 152 -7.09 11.00 2.60
N LEU A 153 -7.09 12.08 1.82
CA LEU A 153 -6.55 13.38 2.26
C LEU A 153 -7.41 14.01 3.35
N ASP A 154 -8.73 13.89 3.23
CA ASP A 154 -9.66 14.36 4.24
C ASP A 154 -9.52 13.56 5.54
N VAL A 155 -9.38 12.24 5.44
CA VAL A 155 -9.11 11.38 6.60
C VAL A 155 -7.79 11.76 7.29
N LEU A 156 -6.70 11.92 6.53
CA LEU A 156 -5.40 12.31 7.09
C LEU A 156 -5.43 13.72 7.70
N ARG A 157 -6.19 14.65 7.11
CA ARG A 157 -6.41 15.99 7.67
C ARG A 157 -7.19 15.91 8.98
N ALA A 158 -8.25 15.11 9.03
CA ALA A 158 -9.06 14.89 10.23
C ALA A 158 -8.24 14.28 11.37
N LEU A 159 -7.36 13.33 11.05
CA LEU A 159 -6.42 12.74 12.01
C LEU A 159 -5.46 13.79 12.55
N LYS A 160 -4.89 14.62 11.68
CA LYS A 160 -3.98 15.71 12.06
C LYS A 160 -4.66 16.72 13.00
N ASP A 161 -5.82 17.22 12.60
CA ASP A 161 -6.58 18.22 13.36
C ASP A 161 -7.05 17.67 14.72
N GLY A 162 -7.21 16.34 14.80
CA GLY A 162 -7.57 15.62 16.00
C GLY A 162 -6.49 15.52 17.06
N LEU A 163 -5.21 15.57 16.67
CA LEU A 163 -4.09 15.36 17.59
C LEU A 163 -4.06 16.43 18.69
N ASP A 164 -4.49 17.64 18.38
CA ASP A 164 -4.54 18.78 19.32
C ASP A 164 -5.61 18.61 20.40
N GLN A 165 -6.62 17.79 20.15
CA GLN A 165 -7.77 17.61 21.03
C GLN A 165 -7.64 16.38 21.92
N HIS A 166 -6.62 15.53 21.69
CA HIS A 166 -6.49 14.26 22.39
C HIS A 166 -5.79 14.44 23.75
N PRO A 167 -6.47 14.20 24.88
CA PRO A 167 -5.90 14.51 26.21
C PRO A 167 -4.65 13.70 26.57
N SER A 168 -4.51 12.50 25.99
CA SER A 168 -3.43 11.56 26.32
C SER A 168 -2.19 11.70 25.43
N ILE A 169 -2.22 12.54 24.39
CA ILE A 169 -1.08 12.68 23.46
C ILE A 169 -0.14 13.77 23.98
N THR A 170 1.12 13.41 24.21
CA THR A 170 2.14 14.38 24.63
C THR A 170 2.60 15.25 23.45
N LYS A 171 3.34 16.33 23.74
CA LYS A 171 3.90 17.19 22.69
C LYS A 171 4.91 16.43 21.82
N GLU A 172 5.71 15.57 22.42
CA GLU A 172 6.70 14.74 21.74
C GLU A 172 6.02 13.71 20.83
N GLU A 173 4.98 13.04 21.32
CA GLU A 173 4.17 12.09 20.53
C GLU A 173 3.49 12.79 19.36
N ARG A 174 2.99 14.00 19.57
CA ARG A 174 2.37 14.80 18.51
C ARG A 174 3.32 15.06 17.35
N GLU A 175 4.56 15.47 17.63
CA GLU A 175 5.56 15.69 16.58
C GLU A 175 5.87 14.40 15.82
N LYS A 176 6.03 13.28 16.54
CA LYS A 176 6.22 11.95 15.95
C LYS A 176 5.03 11.55 15.06
N TYR A 177 3.80 11.76 15.53
CA TYR A 177 2.58 11.40 14.81
C TYR A 177 2.35 12.28 13.58
N LEU A 178 2.71 13.56 13.62
CA LEU A 178 2.70 14.42 12.43
C LEU A 178 3.64 13.91 11.34
N ASN A 179 4.82 13.40 11.71
CA ASN A 179 5.73 12.76 10.77
C ASN A 179 5.10 11.48 10.18
N PHE A 180 4.43 10.66 10.99
CA PHE A 180 3.74 9.46 10.49
C PHE A 180 2.55 9.78 9.58
N ILE A 181 1.83 10.87 9.80
CA ILE A 181 0.80 11.35 8.86
C ILE A 181 1.45 11.72 7.52
N SER A 182 2.62 12.37 7.54
CA SER A 182 3.37 12.68 6.31
C SER A 182 3.81 11.42 5.56
N VAL A 183 4.28 10.41 6.30
CA VAL A 183 4.64 9.10 5.74
C VAL A 183 3.42 8.40 5.14
N ALA A 184 2.30 8.34 5.86
CA ALA A 184 1.06 7.76 5.36
C ALA A 184 0.56 8.46 4.10
N ARG A 185 0.68 9.80 4.04
CA ARG A 185 0.38 10.57 2.83
C ARG A 185 1.28 10.19 1.67
N LYS A 186 2.58 10.01 1.89
CA LYS A 186 3.52 9.61 0.84
C LYS A 186 3.20 8.22 0.29
N GLU A 187 2.79 7.29 1.16
CA GLU A 187 2.33 5.97 0.74
C GLU A 187 1.04 6.08 -0.10
N TYR A 188 0.08 6.91 0.31
CA TYR A 188 -1.10 7.20 -0.48
C TYR A 188 -0.77 7.84 -1.84
N ASP A 189 0.16 8.79 -1.90
CA ASP A 189 0.58 9.43 -3.14
C ASP A 189 1.11 8.41 -4.15
N ASN A 190 1.84 7.39 -3.68
CA ASN A 190 2.34 6.30 -4.52
C ASN A 190 1.20 5.40 -5.03
N LEU A 191 0.24 5.06 -4.16
CA LEU A 191 -0.94 4.27 -4.54
C LEU A 191 -1.80 5.01 -5.56
N ALA A 192 -2.13 6.27 -5.28
CA ALA A 192 -2.92 7.14 -6.14
C ALA A 192 -2.29 7.30 -7.53
N LYS A 193 -0.98 7.53 -7.62
CA LYS A 193 -0.25 7.60 -8.90
C LYS A 193 -0.39 6.31 -9.70
N LYS A 194 -0.10 5.17 -9.07
CA LYS A 194 -0.19 3.86 -9.73
C LYS A 194 -1.60 3.59 -10.23
N GLU A 195 -2.61 3.88 -9.42
CA GLU A 195 -4.01 3.63 -9.76
C GLU A 195 -4.50 4.49 -10.91
N VAL A 196 -4.22 5.80 -10.87
CA VAL A 196 -4.56 6.70 -11.98
C VAL A 196 -3.81 6.30 -13.25
N GLN A 197 -2.50 6.03 -13.17
CA GLN A 197 -1.74 5.60 -14.34
C GLN A 197 -2.29 4.32 -14.97
N LYS A 198 -2.72 3.34 -14.15
CA LYS A 198 -3.42 2.13 -14.64
C LYS A 198 -4.72 2.48 -15.34
N ALA A 199 -5.53 3.35 -14.75
CA ALA A 199 -6.80 3.76 -15.32
C ALA A 199 -6.66 4.50 -16.68
N PHE A 200 -5.53 5.16 -16.93
CA PHE A 200 -5.21 5.81 -18.21
C PHE A 200 -4.87 4.85 -19.36
N VAL A 201 -4.52 3.59 -19.06
CA VAL A 201 -4.22 2.59 -20.10
C VAL A 201 -5.50 1.90 -20.51
N TYR A 202 -5.87 2.05 -21.78
CA TYR A 202 -6.91 1.19 -22.37
C TYR A 202 -6.39 -0.24 -22.38
N SER A 203 -7.06 -1.16 -21.68
CA SER A 203 -6.64 -2.55 -21.56
C SER A 203 -5.18 -2.66 -21.06
N PHE A 204 -4.94 -2.24 -19.80
CA PHE A 204 -3.59 -2.27 -19.19
C PHE A 204 -2.89 -3.60 -19.39
N GLU A 205 -3.60 -4.71 -19.16
CA GLU A 205 -3.05 -6.05 -19.33
C GLU A 205 -2.62 -6.35 -20.77
N GLU A 206 -3.38 -5.92 -21.77
CA GLU A 206 -3.06 -6.17 -23.18
C GLU A 206 -1.87 -5.34 -23.65
N SER A 207 -1.81 -4.07 -23.23
CA SER A 207 -0.65 -3.21 -23.48
C SER A 207 0.62 -3.77 -22.83
N ALA A 208 0.50 -4.25 -21.58
CA ALA A 208 1.61 -4.88 -20.87
C ALA A 208 2.05 -6.19 -21.52
N ARG A 209 1.10 -7.04 -21.97
CA ARG A 209 1.40 -8.27 -22.72
C ARG A 209 2.09 -7.97 -24.04
N THR A 210 1.63 -6.98 -24.80
CA THR A 210 2.23 -6.60 -26.09
C THR A 210 3.66 -6.10 -25.89
N LEU A 211 3.90 -5.25 -24.90
CA LEU A 211 5.25 -4.76 -24.60
C LEU A 211 6.16 -5.88 -24.10
N PHE A 212 5.61 -6.82 -23.31
CA PHE A 212 6.33 -8.00 -22.83
C PHE A 212 6.73 -8.92 -23.98
N GLU A 213 5.80 -9.26 -24.89
CA GLU A 213 6.08 -10.12 -26.05
C GLU A 213 7.12 -9.48 -26.98
N ASN A 214 6.96 -8.19 -27.28
CA ASN A 214 7.94 -7.46 -28.07
C ASN A 214 9.33 -7.49 -27.40
N TYR A 215 9.41 -7.36 -26.08
CA TYR A 215 10.67 -7.50 -25.35
C TYR A 215 11.28 -8.91 -25.46
N LEU A 216 10.48 -9.98 -25.39
CA LEU A 216 10.97 -11.35 -25.56
C LEU A 216 11.52 -11.60 -26.97
N ASP A 217 10.80 -11.15 -28.00
CA ASP A 217 11.23 -11.30 -29.39
C ASP A 217 12.59 -10.62 -29.62
N ASN A 218 12.78 -9.43 -29.04
CA ASN A 218 14.05 -8.71 -29.08
C ASN A 218 15.18 -9.41 -28.31
N ILE A 219 14.89 -10.06 -27.17
CA ILE A 219 15.88 -10.87 -26.44
C ILE A 219 16.32 -12.08 -27.26
N GLU A 220 15.37 -12.82 -27.82
CA GLU A 220 15.67 -14.01 -28.62
C GLU A 220 16.54 -13.65 -29.81
N ALA A 221 16.19 -12.57 -30.52
CA ALA A 221 16.97 -12.03 -31.62
C ALA A 221 18.40 -11.64 -31.19
N PHE A 222 18.53 -10.89 -30.09
CA PHE A 222 19.81 -10.42 -29.56
C PHE A 222 20.74 -11.56 -29.13
N CYS A 223 20.22 -12.55 -28.39
CA CYS A 223 21.03 -13.65 -27.88
C CYS A 223 21.42 -14.66 -28.97
N ASN A 224 20.54 -14.87 -29.97
CA ASN A 224 20.79 -15.80 -31.07
C ASN A 224 21.52 -15.17 -32.27
N TRP A 225 21.86 -13.88 -32.21
CA TRP A 225 22.43 -13.13 -33.34
C TRP A 225 21.57 -13.23 -34.60
N SER A 226 20.25 -13.19 -34.40
CA SER A 226 19.26 -13.28 -35.47
C SER A 226 18.49 -11.98 -35.61
N LYS A 227 17.93 -11.75 -36.79
CA LYS A 227 17.14 -10.55 -37.08
C LYS A 227 15.67 -10.79 -36.78
N ILE A 228 14.98 -9.73 -36.39
CA ILE A 228 13.53 -9.71 -36.21
C ILE A 228 12.90 -9.42 -37.56
N LYS A 229 11.84 -10.13 -37.90
CA LYS A 229 11.07 -9.86 -39.12
C LYS A 229 9.87 -9.00 -38.78
N ASP A 230 9.78 -7.82 -39.37
CA ASP A 230 8.59 -6.97 -39.25
C ASP A 230 7.39 -7.67 -39.92
N LEU A 231 6.27 -7.79 -39.20
CA LEU A 231 5.08 -8.48 -39.67
C LEU A 231 4.35 -7.72 -40.79
N LEU A 232 4.53 -6.40 -40.88
CA LEU A 232 3.87 -5.52 -41.85
C LEU A 232 4.71 -5.35 -43.11
N THR A 233 6.01 -5.13 -42.97
CA THR A 233 6.91 -4.86 -44.12
C THR A 233 7.65 -6.11 -44.59
N GLY A 234 7.78 -7.12 -43.73
CA GLY A 234 8.58 -8.32 -44.01
C GLY A 234 10.08 -8.08 -43.99
N GLU A 235 10.53 -6.88 -43.62
CA GLU A 235 11.95 -6.51 -43.56
C GLU A 235 12.63 -7.14 -42.33
N GLU A 236 13.90 -7.50 -42.50
CA GLU A 236 14.73 -7.99 -41.41
C GLU A 236 15.40 -6.83 -40.69
N MET A 237 15.07 -6.64 -39.43
CA MET A 237 15.58 -5.59 -38.56
C MET A 237 16.51 -6.17 -37.50
N ASP A 238 17.53 -5.42 -37.12
CA ASP A 238 18.34 -5.74 -35.95
C ASP A 238 17.50 -5.57 -34.66
N PRO A 239 17.79 -6.35 -33.60
CA PRO A 239 17.08 -6.22 -32.32
C PRO A 239 17.19 -4.81 -31.74
N ASP A 240 16.07 -4.27 -31.27
CA ASP A 240 15.98 -2.93 -30.69
C ASP A 240 16.56 -2.92 -29.27
N GLU A 241 17.88 -2.71 -29.20
CA GLU A 241 18.58 -2.54 -27.93
C GLU A 241 18.08 -1.33 -27.13
N ARG A 242 17.57 -0.27 -27.78
CA ARG A 242 17.08 0.92 -27.08
C ARG A 242 15.79 0.58 -26.33
N LEU A 243 14.87 -0.14 -26.97
CA LEU A 243 13.66 -0.64 -26.33
C LEU A 243 14.00 -1.53 -25.14
N MET A 244 14.86 -2.54 -25.33
CA MET A 244 15.26 -3.46 -24.25
C MET A 244 15.88 -2.72 -23.07
N ARG A 245 16.83 -1.80 -23.33
CA ARG A 245 17.45 -0.97 -22.29
C ARG A 245 16.42 -0.12 -21.54
N SER A 246 15.47 0.48 -22.25
CA SER A 246 14.45 1.33 -21.63
C SER A 246 13.55 0.60 -20.63
N ILE A 247 13.40 -0.73 -20.77
CA ILE A 247 12.67 -1.62 -19.85
C ILE A 247 13.60 -2.07 -18.71
N GLU A 248 14.79 -2.57 -19.04
CA GLU A 248 15.78 -3.09 -18.08
C GLU A 248 16.19 -2.04 -17.03
N GLU A 249 16.33 -0.78 -17.45
CA GLU A 249 16.70 0.33 -16.56
C GLU A 249 15.64 0.63 -15.50
N GLN A 250 14.36 0.29 -15.75
CA GLN A 250 13.27 0.49 -14.78
C GLN A 250 13.42 -0.36 -13.51
N ILE A 251 14.19 -1.45 -13.61
CA ILE A 251 14.52 -2.34 -12.50
C ILE A 251 16.01 -2.30 -12.13
N GLY A 252 16.70 -1.22 -12.52
CA GLY A 252 18.06 -0.92 -12.08
C GLY A 252 19.14 -1.80 -12.73
N ILE A 253 18.87 -2.41 -13.88
CA ILE A 253 19.87 -3.22 -14.57
C ILE A 253 20.89 -2.30 -15.26
N SER A 254 22.12 -2.36 -14.78
CA SER A 254 23.24 -1.62 -15.35
C SER A 254 23.62 -2.13 -16.74
N GLU A 255 24.31 -1.29 -17.51
CA GLU A 255 24.80 -1.64 -18.85
C GLU A 255 25.66 -2.91 -18.84
N ASN A 256 26.47 -3.10 -17.79
CA ASN A 256 27.34 -4.28 -17.64
C ASN A 256 26.54 -5.55 -17.33
N ALA A 257 25.37 -5.43 -16.71
CA ALA A 257 24.52 -6.56 -16.34
C ALA A 257 23.48 -6.92 -17.42
N LYS A 258 23.33 -6.11 -18.48
CA LYS A 258 22.30 -6.29 -19.51
C LYS A 258 22.35 -7.67 -20.15
N LYS A 259 23.56 -8.11 -20.54
CA LYS A 259 23.74 -9.38 -21.26
C LYS A 259 23.39 -10.58 -20.38
N ALA A 260 23.87 -10.58 -19.13
CA ALA A 260 23.56 -11.63 -18.17
C ALA A 260 22.06 -11.72 -17.88
N PHE A 261 21.37 -10.58 -17.75
CA PHE A 261 19.93 -10.56 -17.53
C PHE A 261 19.16 -11.11 -18.74
N ARG A 262 19.50 -10.70 -19.96
CA ARG A 262 18.86 -11.21 -21.19
C ARG A 262 19.04 -12.72 -21.34
N GLU A 263 20.25 -13.22 -21.10
CA GLU A 263 20.56 -14.66 -21.11
C GLU A 263 19.76 -15.43 -20.05
N GLU A 264 19.62 -14.89 -18.83
CA GLU A 264 18.78 -15.48 -17.78
C GLU A 264 17.33 -15.64 -18.25
N ILE A 265 16.75 -14.60 -18.85
CA ILE A 265 15.38 -14.62 -19.36
C ILE A 265 15.25 -15.67 -20.49
N LEU A 266 16.19 -15.73 -21.44
CA LEU A 266 16.17 -16.71 -22.53
C LEU A 266 16.21 -18.16 -22.02
N ILE A 267 17.01 -18.43 -20.99
CA ILE A 267 17.09 -19.76 -20.36
C ILE A 267 15.73 -20.13 -19.73
N ARG A 268 15.05 -19.17 -19.09
CA ARG A 268 13.72 -19.38 -18.52
C ARG A 268 12.68 -19.65 -19.60
N ILE A 269 12.66 -18.89 -20.69
CA ILE A 269 11.78 -19.14 -21.85
C ILE A 269 11.98 -20.57 -22.37
N SER A 270 13.25 -20.97 -22.57
CA SER A 270 13.62 -22.30 -23.04
C SER A 270 13.21 -23.42 -22.06
N SER A 271 13.24 -23.16 -20.75
CA SER A 271 12.78 -24.09 -19.72
C SER A 271 11.27 -24.28 -19.74
N TYR A 272 10.50 -23.20 -19.95
CA TYR A 272 9.04 -23.24 -20.09
C TYR A 272 8.61 -23.96 -21.37
N SER A 273 9.24 -23.62 -22.50
CA SER A 273 8.96 -24.24 -23.80
C SER A 273 9.20 -25.77 -23.77
N ARG A 274 10.29 -26.24 -23.15
CA ARG A 274 10.56 -27.68 -22.95
C ARG A 274 9.51 -28.41 -22.11
N LYS A 275 8.77 -27.69 -21.25
CA LYS A 275 7.67 -28.23 -20.45
C LYS A 275 6.30 -28.09 -21.13
N GLY A 276 6.27 -27.63 -22.39
CA GLY A 276 5.04 -27.35 -23.12
C GLY A 276 4.23 -26.18 -22.53
N LYS A 277 4.87 -25.29 -21.77
CA LYS A 277 4.23 -24.11 -21.18
C LYS A 277 4.69 -22.85 -21.91
N ARG A 278 3.78 -21.88 -22.05
CA ARG A 278 4.12 -20.54 -22.56
C ARG A 278 4.72 -19.71 -21.42
N PHE A 279 5.78 -18.96 -21.72
CA PHE A 279 6.31 -17.95 -20.82
C PHE A 279 5.46 -16.69 -20.98
N ASP A 280 4.60 -16.42 -20.01
CA ASP A 280 3.63 -15.33 -20.05
C ASP A 280 4.04 -14.15 -19.17
N TYR A 281 3.28 -13.06 -19.25
CA TYR A 281 3.49 -11.85 -18.45
C TYR A 281 3.48 -12.12 -16.93
N ALA A 282 2.78 -13.16 -16.48
CA ALA A 282 2.72 -13.56 -15.07
C ALA A 282 3.89 -14.48 -14.65
N SER A 283 4.70 -14.97 -15.60
CA SER A 283 5.75 -15.96 -15.37
C SER A 283 7.00 -15.39 -14.70
N HIS A 284 7.14 -14.06 -14.62
CA HIS A 284 8.33 -13.42 -14.06
C HIS A 284 8.03 -12.07 -13.40
N ASP A 285 8.02 -12.03 -12.07
CA ASP A 285 7.69 -10.81 -11.30
C ASP A 285 8.60 -9.62 -11.60
N ARG A 286 9.91 -9.84 -11.64
CA ARG A 286 10.87 -8.75 -11.92
C ARG A 286 10.69 -8.13 -13.31
N LEU A 287 10.42 -8.94 -14.33
CA LEU A 287 10.19 -8.46 -15.69
C LEU A 287 8.81 -7.81 -15.81
N ARG A 288 7.79 -8.39 -15.16
CA ARG A 288 6.46 -7.79 -15.01
C ARG A 288 6.56 -6.38 -14.45
N GLU A 289 7.29 -6.19 -13.35
CA GLU A 289 7.53 -4.89 -12.73
C GLU A 289 8.24 -3.91 -13.69
N ALA A 290 9.24 -4.37 -14.44
CA ALA A 290 9.94 -3.55 -15.42
C ALA A 290 9.01 -3.02 -16.51
N ILE A 291 8.15 -3.89 -17.04
CA ILE A 291 7.14 -3.57 -18.06
C ILE A 291 6.10 -2.58 -17.50
N GLU A 292 5.58 -2.81 -16.30
CA GLU A 292 4.63 -1.87 -15.67
C GLU A 292 5.26 -0.49 -15.49
N LYS A 293 6.47 -0.41 -14.96
CA LYS A 293 7.20 0.85 -14.76
C LYS A 293 7.48 1.57 -16.08
N LYS A 294 7.83 0.83 -17.14
CA LYS A 294 8.05 1.40 -18.48
C LYS A 294 6.76 2.04 -19.00
N LEU A 295 5.64 1.30 -18.98
CA LEU A 295 4.34 1.84 -19.39
C LEU A 295 3.96 3.08 -18.59
N PHE A 296 4.11 3.06 -17.27
CA PHE A 296 3.81 4.21 -16.42
C PHE A 296 4.71 5.42 -16.69
N THR A 297 5.96 5.19 -17.05
CA THR A 297 6.89 6.26 -17.44
C THR A 297 6.44 6.91 -18.74
N ASP A 298 6.07 6.11 -19.75
CA ASP A 298 5.61 6.61 -21.05
C ASP A 298 4.28 7.37 -20.96
N LEU A 299 3.42 6.98 -20.01
CA LEU A 299 2.13 7.63 -19.78
C LEU A 299 2.23 8.89 -18.92
N LYS A 300 3.35 9.10 -18.22
CA LYS A 300 3.48 10.20 -17.25
C LYS A 300 3.15 11.55 -17.88
N ASP A 301 3.68 11.81 -19.07
CA ASP A 301 3.44 13.07 -19.79
C ASP A 301 2.00 13.19 -20.29
N ILE A 302 1.40 12.08 -20.72
CA ILE A 302 0.00 12.04 -21.14
C ILE A 302 -0.93 12.37 -19.97
N VAL A 303 -0.71 11.75 -18.80
CA VAL A 303 -1.49 12.04 -17.59
C VAL A 303 -1.31 13.49 -17.19
N LYS A 304 -0.07 13.99 -17.19
CA LYS A 304 0.24 15.38 -16.86
C LYS A 304 -0.47 16.36 -17.79
N ILE A 305 -0.40 16.16 -19.10
CA ILE A 305 -1.06 17.03 -20.10
C ILE A 305 -2.58 16.99 -19.90
N THR A 306 -3.15 15.80 -19.75
CA THR A 306 -4.61 15.62 -19.64
C THR A 306 -5.18 16.22 -18.35
N THR A 307 -4.42 16.22 -17.26
CA THR A 307 -4.89 16.70 -15.94
C THR A 307 -4.55 18.17 -15.64
N SER A 308 -3.72 18.82 -16.45
CA SER A 308 -3.23 20.19 -16.18
C SER A 308 -4.06 21.31 -16.83
N THR A 309 -4.88 21.00 -17.83
CA THR A 309 -5.62 22.01 -18.60
C THR A 309 -6.86 22.48 -17.84
N LYS A 310 -6.94 23.80 -17.57
CA LYS A 310 -8.14 24.42 -16.98
C LYS A 310 -9.37 24.33 -17.90
N THR A 311 -9.12 24.32 -19.21
CA THR A 311 -10.11 24.14 -20.27
C THR A 311 -9.63 23.00 -21.18
N PRO A 312 -9.96 21.74 -20.85
CA PRO A 312 -9.57 20.60 -21.66
C PRO A 312 -10.26 20.64 -23.03
N ASP A 313 -9.55 20.18 -24.05
CA ASP A 313 -10.14 20.00 -25.39
C ASP A 313 -11.10 18.79 -25.42
N GLU A 314 -11.82 18.60 -26.55
CA GLU A 314 -12.82 17.53 -26.66
C GLU A 314 -12.21 16.12 -26.50
N LEU A 315 -10.97 15.92 -26.94
CA LEU A 315 -10.26 14.64 -26.85
C LEU A 315 -9.82 14.35 -25.40
N GLN A 316 -9.30 15.37 -24.72
CA GLN A 316 -8.94 15.33 -23.30
C GLN A 316 -10.17 15.07 -22.44
N LEU A 317 -11.29 15.74 -22.71
CA LEU A 317 -12.56 15.52 -22.01
C LEU A 317 -13.06 14.08 -22.17
N LYS A 318 -13.04 13.53 -23.39
CA LYS A 318 -13.37 12.12 -23.63
C LYS A 318 -12.49 11.19 -22.80
N ARG A 319 -11.17 11.44 -22.79
CA ARG A 319 -10.21 10.63 -22.03
C ARG A 319 -10.43 10.73 -20.52
N ILE A 320 -10.66 11.92 -19.98
CA ILE A 320 -10.97 12.12 -18.55
C ILE A 320 -12.24 11.36 -18.18
N ASN A 321 -13.27 11.42 -19.01
CA ASN A 321 -14.53 10.71 -18.77
C ASN A 321 -14.35 9.19 -18.80
N GLU A 322 -13.57 8.66 -19.75
CA GLU A 322 -13.24 7.23 -19.81
C GLU A 322 -12.47 6.77 -18.56
N VAL A 323 -11.46 7.53 -18.15
CA VAL A 323 -10.66 7.23 -16.96
C VAL A 323 -11.51 7.31 -15.69
N THR A 324 -12.34 8.34 -15.57
CA THR A 324 -13.28 8.50 -14.45
C THR A 324 -14.23 7.31 -14.38
N LYS A 325 -14.77 6.88 -15.52
CA LYS A 325 -15.64 5.72 -15.61
C LYS A 325 -14.94 4.44 -15.14
N ARG A 326 -13.69 4.19 -15.54
CA ARG A 326 -12.91 3.04 -15.05
C ARG A 326 -12.65 3.10 -13.54
N LEU A 327 -12.28 4.27 -13.01
CA LEU A 327 -12.11 4.45 -11.57
C LEU A 327 -13.41 4.13 -10.81
N MET A 328 -14.57 4.46 -11.38
CA MET A 328 -15.85 4.11 -10.78
C MET A 328 -16.17 2.61 -10.90
N ASP A 329 -16.07 2.05 -12.10
CA ASP A 329 -16.53 0.69 -12.41
C ASP A 329 -15.59 -0.39 -11.85
N GLU A 330 -14.26 -0.18 -11.90
CA GLU A 330 -13.26 -1.19 -11.54
C GLU A 330 -12.67 -0.96 -10.14
N HIS A 331 -12.57 0.29 -9.69
CA HIS A 331 -11.94 0.64 -8.42
C HIS A 331 -12.92 1.09 -7.34
N GLY A 332 -14.20 1.27 -7.68
CA GLY A 332 -15.25 1.58 -6.71
C GLY A 332 -15.23 3.02 -6.20
N TYR A 333 -14.74 3.99 -6.98
CA TYR A 333 -14.86 5.41 -6.65
C TYR A 333 -16.26 5.95 -6.98
N CYS A 334 -16.72 6.99 -6.27
CA CYS A 334 -17.83 7.83 -6.73
C CYS A 334 -17.34 8.93 -7.71
N PRO A 335 -18.25 9.60 -8.46
CA PRO A 335 -17.87 10.63 -9.43
C PRO A 335 -17.04 11.77 -8.83
N VAL A 336 -17.34 12.18 -7.60
CA VAL A 336 -16.64 13.27 -6.92
C VAL A 336 -15.21 12.82 -6.58
N CYS A 337 -15.05 11.68 -5.90
CA CYS A 337 -13.74 11.17 -5.50
C CYS A 337 -12.84 10.84 -6.69
N ALA A 338 -13.39 10.30 -7.79
CA ALA A 338 -12.61 10.01 -9.00
C ALA A 338 -12.06 11.30 -9.64
N ASN A 339 -12.87 12.36 -9.73
CA ASN A 339 -12.43 13.66 -10.24
C ASN A 339 -11.38 14.32 -9.32
N GLU A 340 -11.57 14.24 -8.00
CA GLU A 340 -10.59 14.74 -7.04
C GLU A 340 -9.26 14.00 -7.12
N LEU A 341 -9.29 12.67 -7.25
CA LEU A 341 -8.11 11.83 -7.42
C LEU A 341 -7.32 12.23 -8.67
N LEU A 342 -8.01 12.42 -9.80
CA LEU A 342 -7.37 12.85 -11.06
C LEU A 342 -6.69 14.21 -10.93
N ARG A 343 -7.37 15.19 -10.31
CA ARG A 343 -6.79 16.51 -10.05
C ARG A 343 -5.60 16.42 -9.09
N TYR A 344 -5.72 15.59 -8.05
CA TYR A 344 -4.66 15.41 -7.08
C TYR A 344 -3.41 14.80 -7.71
N VAL A 345 -3.55 13.70 -8.45
CA VAL A 345 -2.45 13.05 -9.16
C VAL A 345 -1.85 13.97 -10.22
N GLY A 346 -2.68 14.71 -10.96
CA GLY A 346 -2.19 15.75 -11.88
C GLY A 346 -1.28 16.76 -11.19
N SER A 347 -1.67 17.24 -10.01
CA SER A 347 -0.84 18.15 -9.20
C SER A 347 0.46 17.50 -8.72
N LEU A 348 0.45 16.20 -8.40
CA LEU A 348 1.62 15.44 -7.95
C LEU A 348 2.63 15.16 -9.08
N LEU A 349 2.19 15.08 -10.33
CA LEU A 349 3.04 14.88 -11.51
C LEU A 349 3.59 16.20 -12.07
N ASN A 350 2.98 17.33 -11.69
CA ASN A 350 3.42 18.68 -12.04
C ASN A 350 4.49 19.25 -11.09
N ARG A 351 4.61 18.70 -9.89
CA ARG A 351 5.71 18.97 -8.95
C ARG A 351 6.91 18.12 -9.31
#